data_AF-A0A2S0I6X5-F1
#
_entry.id   AF-A0A2S0I6X5-F1
#
_cell.length_a   1.000
_cell.length_b   1.000
_cell.length_c   1.000
_cell.angle_alpha   90.00
_cell.angle_beta   90.00
_cell.angle_gamma   90.00
#
_symmetry.space_group_name_H-M   'P 1'
#
loop_
_entity.id
_entity.type
_entity.pdbx_description
1 polymer ?
#
loop_
_entity_poly.entity_id
_entity_poly.type
_entity_poly.pdbx_seq_one_letter_code
_entity_poly.pdbx_strand_id
1 'polypeptide(L)'
;MFDKLKALREGAAVKAKALTSRTAGALESSKAHLGDAAASARAKGLELAGATAERGRELAGATAEKGRELAGATAEKGSALVEQNWQTIERVTVDGLLSVSAEKLKDDAMVKDVLERAYEALPTVIRLVLPRERYLEIVIQKKQPLLAKIEGARNRRQERAEAGAARKDQDG
;
A
#
# COMPACT_ATOMS: atom_id res chain seq x y z
N MET A 1 -33.30 -75.26 -59.38
CA MET A 1 -33.22 -74.84 -57.95
C MET A 1 -31.92 -74.10 -57.60
N PHE A 2 -30.79 -74.37 -58.28
CA PHE A 2 -29.49 -73.76 -57.97
C PHE A 2 -29.39 -72.23 -58.21
N ASP A 3 -30.00 -71.69 -59.27
CA ASP A 3 -29.90 -70.25 -59.59
C ASP A 3 -30.57 -69.34 -58.55
N LYS A 4 -31.68 -69.80 -57.96
CA LYS A 4 -32.41 -69.03 -56.93
C LYS A 4 -31.59 -68.90 -55.65
N LEU A 5 -30.79 -69.91 -55.32
CA LEU A 5 -29.89 -69.89 -54.16
C LEU A 5 -28.70 -68.95 -54.38
N LYS A 6 -28.15 -68.93 -55.61
CA LYS A 6 -27.05 -68.04 -56.01
C LYS A 6 -27.46 -66.56 -55.96
N ALA A 7 -28.62 -66.23 -56.53
CA ALA A 7 -29.16 -64.86 -56.49
C ALA A 7 -29.43 -64.36 -55.06
N LEU A 8 -29.89 -65.25 -54.17
CA LEU A 8 -30.13 -64.92 -52.76
C LEU A 8 -28.82 -64.62 -52.01
N ARG A 9 -27.77 -65.41 -52.29
CA ARG A 9 -26.42 -65.21 -51.72
C ARG A 9 -25.79 -63.91 -52.20
N GLU A 10 -25.93 -63.58 -53.48
CA GLU A 10 -25.41 -62.34 -54.07
C GLU A 10 -26.16 -61.11 -53.51
N GLY A 11 -27.49 -61.16 -53.40
CA GLY A 11 -28.29 -60.10 -52.76
C GLY A 11 -27.94 -59.90 -51.28
N ALA A 12 -27.65 -60.97 -50.54
CA ALA A 12 -27.20 -60.90 -49.15
C ALA A 12 -25.79 -60.26 -49.03
N ALA A 13 -24.86 -60.62 -49.92
CA ALA A 13 -23.52 -60.06 -49.94
C ALA A 13 -23.52 -58.54 -50.28
N VAL A 14 -24.37 -58.12 -51.22
CA VAL A 14 -24.53 -56.70 -51.57
C VAL A 14 -25.11 -55.90 -50.40
N LYS A 15 -26.13 -56.45 -49.71
CA LYS A 15 -26.70 -55.81 -48.50
C LYS A 15 -25.69 -55.70 -47.36
N ALA A 16 -24.89 -56.74 -47.13
CA ALA A 16 -23.83 -56.72 -46.12
C ALA A 16 -22.79 -55.63 -46.42
N LYS A 17 -22.35 -55.52 -47.68
CA LYS A 17 -21.37 -54.50 -48.10
C LYS A 17 -21.92 -53.07 -47.97
N ALA A 18 -23.20 -52.87 -48.31
CA ALA A 18 -23.88 -51.58 -48.16
C ALA A 18 -24.10 -51.18 -46.68
N LEU A 19 -24.35 -52.15 -45.80
CA LEU A 19 -24.41 -51.91 -44.35
C LEU A 19 -23.05 -51.48 -43.80
N THR A 20 -21.97 -52.19 -44.16
CA THR A 20 -20.62 -51.86 -43.70
C THR A 20 -20.13 -50.51 -44.22
N SER A 21 -20.44 -50.14 -45.46
CA SER A 21 -20.08 -48.80 -45.97
C SER A 21 -20.86 -47.68 -45.27
N ARG A 22 -22.13 -47.92 -44.95
CA ARG A 22 -22.96 -46.96 -44.21
C ARG A 22 -22.51 -46.77 -42.77
N THR A 23 -22.11 -47.84 -42.08
CA THR A 23 -21.59 -47.75 -40.71
C THR A 23 -20.22 -47.06 -40.67
N ALA A 24 -19.34 -47.33 -41.64
CA ALA A 24 -18.05 -46.65 -41.76
C ALA A 24 -18.24 -45.13 -42.03
N GLY A 25 -19.14 -44.76 -42.95
CA GLY A 25 -19.43 -43.35 -43.23
C GLY A 25 -20.06 -42.60 -42.04
N ALA A 26 -20.96 -43.25 -41.30
CA ALA A 26 -21.56 -42.68 -40.09
C ALA A 26 -20.53 -42.51 -38.96
N LEU A 27 -19.58 -43.45 -38.82
CA LEU A 27 -18.50 -43.37 -37.85
C LEU A 27 -17.55 -42.20 -38.16
N GLU A 28 -17.16 -42.03 -39.42
CA GLU A 28 -16.25 -40.97 -39.83
C GLU A 28 -16.90 -39.58 -39.69
N SER A 29 -18.17 -39.45 -40.08
CA SER A 29 -18.95 -38.22 -39.86
C SER A 29 -19.09 -37.90 -38.37
N SER A 30 -19.40 -38.89 -37.53
CA SER A 30 -19.49 -38.71 -36.07
C SER A 30 -18.15 -38.25 -35.47
N LYS A 31 -17.04 -38.87 -35.88
CA LYS A 31 -15.69 -38.51 -35.42
C LYS A 31 -15.30 -37.09 -35.83
N ALA A 32 -15.64 -36.67 -37.06
CA ALA A 32 -15.42 -35.30 -37.52
C ALA A 32 -16.22 -34.28 -36.69
N HIS A 33 -17.51 -34.53 -36.48
CA HIS A 33 -18.36 -33.66 -35.66
C HIS A 33 -17.87 -33.55 -34.21
N LEU A 34 -17.39 -34.65 -33.63
CA LEU A 34 -16.79 -34.65 -32.29
C LEU A 34 -15.48 -33.87 -32.25
N GLY A 35 -14.65 -33.97 -33.29
CA GLY A 35 -13.41 -33.20 -33.42
C GLY A 35 -13.67 -31.69 -33.47
N ASP A 36 -14.62 -31.26 -34.30
CA ASP A 36 -15.00 -29.86 -34.45
C ASP A 36 -15.64 -29.29 -33.16
N ALA A 37 -16.52 -30.08 -32.52
CA ALA A 37 -17.13 -29.71 -31.25
C ALA A 37 -16.06 -29.56 -30.15
N ALA A 38 -15.09 -30.48 -30.09
CA ALA A 38 -13.99 -30.40 -29.13
C ALA A 38 -13.07 -29.20 -29.39
N ALA A 39 -12.80 -28.87 -30.66
CA ALA A 39 -12.03 -27.69 -31.03
C ALA A 39 -12.77 -26.39 -30.63
N SER A 40 -14.07 -26.31 -30.92
CA SER A 40 -14.91 -25.16 -30.54
C SER A 40 -15.01 -24.98 -29.02
N ALA A 41 -15.18 -26.07 -28.28
CA ALA A 41 -15.21 -26.04 -26.82
C ALA A 41 -13.88 -25.55 -26.23
N ARG A 42 -12.74 -25.99 -26.79
CA ARG A 42 -11.41 -25.52 -26.37
C ARG A 42 -11.20 -24.04 -26.69
N ALA A 43 -11.58 -23.58 -27.88
CA ALA A 43 -11.48 -22.18 -28.26
C ALA A 43 -12.26 -21.27 -27.31
N LYS A 44 -13.53 -21.61 -27.04
CA LYS A 44 -14.36 -20.88 -26.06
C LYS A 44 -13.79 -20.93 -24.64
N GLY A 45 -13.23 -22.08 -24.23
CA GLY A 45 -12.57 -22.21 -22.95
C GLY A 45 -11.36 -21.27 -22.79
N LEU A 46 -10.56 -21.12 -23.84
CA LEU A 46 -9.42 -20.20 -23.87
C LEU A 46 -9.86 -18.73 -23.84
N GLU A 47 -10.90 -18.37 -24.59
CA GLU A 47 -11.47 -17.00 -24.57
C GLU A 47 -12.01 -16.64 -23.19
N LEU A 48 -12.77 -17.53 -22.56
CA LEU A 48 -13.31 -17.31 -21.21
C LEU A 48 -12.19 -17.19 -20.17
N ALA A 49 -11.14 -18.01 -20.28
CA ALA A 49 -9.96 -17.91 -19.42
C ALA A 49 -9.23 -16.58 -19.62
N GLY A 50 -9.06 -16.13 -20.87
CA GLY A 50 -8.48 -14.84 -21.21
C GLY A 50 -9.26 -13.66 -20.63
N ALA A 51 -10.58 -13.64 -20.86
CA ALA A 51 -11.46 -12.59 -20.34
C ALA A 51 -11.52 -12.57 -18.80
N THR A 52 -11.44 -13.73 -18.16
CA THR A 52 -11.38 -13.83 -16.69
C THR A 52 -10.04 -13.29 -16.16
N ALA A 53 -8.93 -13.61 -16.82
CA ALA A 53 -7.61 -13.13 -16.44
C ALA A 53 -7.47 -11.61 -16.65
N GLU A 54 -8.05 -11.07 -17.73
CA GLU A 54 -8.08 -9.62 -18.00
C GLU A 54 -8.88 -8.88 -16.94
N ARG A 55 -10.12 -9.28 -16.66
CA ARG A 55 -10.92 -8.69 -15.57
C ARG A 55 -10.25 -8.80 -14.21
N GLY A 56 -9.59 -9.93 -13.93
CA GLY A 56 -8.83 -10.10 -12.70
C GLY A 56 -7.70 -9.08 -12.58
N ARG A 57 -6.97 -8.82 -13.67
CA ARG A 57 -5.91 -7.80 -13.71
C ARG A 57 -6.46 -6.38 -13.58
N GLU A 58 -7.55 -6.05 -14.26
CA GLU A 58 -8.19 -4.74 -14.17
C GLU A 58 -8.66 -4.43 -12.74
N LEU A 59 -9.33 -5.39 -12.09
CA LEU A 59 -9.79 -5.24 -10.70
C LEU A 59 -8.61 -5.09 -9.72
N ALA A 60 -7.55 -5.87 -9.91
CA ALA A 60 -6.34 -5.75 -9.11
C ALA A 60 -5.67 -4.39 -9.31
N GLY A 61 -5.56 -3.93 -10.56
CA GLY A 61 -5.02 -2.62 -10.91
C GLY A 61 -5.81 -1.47 -10.29
N ALA A 62 -7.13 -1.46 -10.46
CA ALA A 62 -8.01 -0.43 -9.90
C ALA A 62 -7.98 -0.41 -8.36
N THR A 63 -7.83 -1.59 -7.72
CA THR A 63 -7.69 -1.68 -6.26
C THR A 63 -6.35 -1.11 -5.79
N ALA A 64 -5.26 -1.44 -6.48
CA ALA A 64 -3.93 -0.92 -6.17
C ALA A 64 -3.84 0.60 -6.36
N GLU A 65 -4.44 1.11 -7.45
CA GLU A 65 -4.49 2.55 -7.74
C GLU A 65 -5.24 3.31 -6.63
N LYS A 66 -6.47 2.89 -6.28
CA LYS A 66 -7.22 3.49 -5.17
C LYS A 66 -6.48 3.39 -3.84
N GLY A 67 -5.81 2.28 -3.57
CA GLY A 67 -4.97 2.11 -2.39
C GLY A 67 -3.86 3.15 -2.32
N ARG A 68 -3.20 3.40 -3.47
CA ARG A 68 -2.13 4.40 -3.58
C ARG A 68 -2.66 5.82 -3.44
N GLU A 69 -3.80 6.15 -4.04
CA GLU A 69 -4.44 7.46 -3.92
C GLU A 69 -4.83 7.76 -2.47
N LEU A 70 -5.46 6.81 -1.78
CA LEU A 70 -5.83 6.96 -0.37
C LEU A 70 -4.60 7.10 0.52
N ALA A 71 -3.54 6.33 0.27
CA ALA A 71 -2.28 6.45 0.98
C ALA A 71 -1.62 7.83 0.75
N GLY A 72 -1.60 8.31 -0.49
CA GLY A 72 -1.07 9.63 -0.86
C GLY A 72 -1.85 10.76 -0.19
N ALA A 73 -3.17 10.77 -0.32
CA ALA A 73 -4.04 11.78 0.29
C ALA A 73 -3.94 11.79 1.83
N THR A 74 -3.76 10.62 2.45
CA THR A 74 -3.55 10.52 3.90
C THR A 74 -2.19 11.09 4.31
N ALA A 75 -1.12 10.78 3.56
CA ALA A 75 0.21 11.30 3.82
C ALA A 75 0.26 12.84 3.66
N GLU A 76 -0.36 13.39 2.62
CA GLU A 76 -0.44 14.83 2.40
C GLU A 76 -1.20 15.55 3.52
N LYS A 77 -2.38 15.03 3.90
CA LYS A 77 -3.16 15.58 5.02
C LYS A 77 -2.41 15.50 6.35
N GLY A 78 -1.74 14.37 6.61
CA GLY A 78 -0.90 14.21 7.80
C GLY A 78 0.22 15.24 7.85
N SER A 79 0.94 15.43 6.74
CA SER A 79 1.99 16.44 6.63
C SER A 79 1.46 17.86 6.85
N ALA A 80 0.34 18.22 6.23
CA ALA A 80 -0.28 19.53 6.40
C ALA A 80 -0.71 19.80 7.85
N LEU A 81 -1.25 18.79 8.55
CA LEU A 81 -1.60 18.90 9.97
C LEU A 81 -0.36 19.08 10.86
N VAL A 82 0.74 18.41 10.55
CA VAL A 82 2.01 18.60 11.28
C VAL A 82 2.53 20.02 11.09
N GLU A 83 2.54 20.54 9.86
CA GLU A 83 2.97 21.91 9.57
C GLU A 83 2.05 22.95 10.24
N GLN A 84 0.73 22.76 10.19
CA GLN A 84 -0.23 23.65 10.86
C GLN A 84 -0.03 23.68 12.39
N ASN A 85 0.40 22.55 12.97
CA ASN A 85 0.65 22.42 14.41
C ASN A 85 2.13 22.61 14.78
N TRP A 86 3.00 22.96 13.82
CA TRP A 86 4.45 23.01 14.04
C TRP A 86 4.83 23.95 15.18
N GLN A 87 4.16 25.10 15.30
CA GLN A 87 4.43 26.04 16.40
C GLN A 87 4.21 25.43 17.78
N THR A 88 3.18 24.58 17.94
CA THR A 88 2.91 23.89 19.21
C THR A 88 3.95 22.82 19.48
N ILE A 89 4.30 22.04 18.44
CA ILE A 89 5.33 21.01 18.51
C ILE A 89 6.67 21.64 18.91
N GLU A 90 7.10 22.65 18.16
CA GLU A 90 8.33 23.40 18.40
C GLU A 90 8.36 23.98 19.82
N ARG A 91 7.29 24.61 20.29
CA ARG A 91 7.24 25.18 21.63
C ARG A 91 7.46 24.11 22.71
N VAL A 92 6.70 23.01 22.66
CA VAL A 92 6.81 21.92 23.64
C VAL A 92 8.20 21.29 23.61
N THR A 93 8.76 21.07 22.41
CA THR A 93 10.11 20.56 22.23
C THR A 93 11.17 21.50 22.82
N VAL A 94 11.08 22.80 22.52
CA VAL A 94 12.02 23.82 23.02
C VAL A 94 11.91 23.96 24.54
N ASP A 95 10.70 24.00 25.10
CA ASP A 95 10.48 24.08 26.55
C ASP A 95 11.07 22.87 27.27
N GLY A 96 10.89 21.67 26.70
CA GLY A 96 11.51 20.44 27.20
C GLY A 96 13.04 20.52 27.21
N LEU A 97 13.65 20.92 26.09
CA LEU A 97 15.11 21.05 25.97
C LEU A 97 15.70 22.20 26.80
N LEU A 98 14.94 23.27 27.02
CA LEU A 98 15.36 24.39 27.89
C LEU A 98 15.51 23.96 29.35
N SER A 99 14.82 22.90 29.78
CA SER A 99 14.96 22.35 31.14
C SER A 99 16.28 21.60 31.37
N VAL A 100 17.02 21.27 30.30
CA VAL A 100 18.26 20.49 30.32
C VAL A 100 19.48 21.42 30.31
N SER A 101 20.56 21.12 31.05
CA SER A 101 21.79 21.94 31.00
C SER A 101 22.54 21.81 29.67
N ALA A 102 23.37 22.81 29.31
CA ALA A 102 24.10 22.82 28.03
C ALA A 102 25.02 21.60 27.83
N GLU A 103 25.65 21.14 28.90
CA GLU A 103 26.57 19.98 28.91
C GLU A 103 25.82 18.69 28.60
N LYS A 104 24.59 18.56 29.13
CA LYS A 104 23.74 17.38 28.92
C LYS A 104 23.10 17.34 27.54
N LEU A 105 23.03 18.48 26.84
CA LEU A 105 22.59 18.53 25.45
C LEU A 105 23.62 17.96 24.45
N LYS A 106 24.85 17.67 24.91
CA LYS A 106 25.88 16.97 24.12
C LYS A 106 25.72 15.45 24.15
N ASP A 107 24.98 14.93 25.13
CA ASP A 107 24.67 13.52 25.25
C ASP A 107 23.41 13.20 24.44
N ASP A 108 23.60 12.56 23.28
CA ASP A 108 22.51 12.23 22.37
C ASP A 108 21.48 11.27 23.00
N ALA A 109 21.88 10.41 23.94
CA ALA A 109 20.94 9.54 24.66
C ALA A 109 20.03 10.37 25.56
N MET A 110 20.61 11.31 26.32
CA MET A 110 19.83 12.19 27.19
C MET A 110 18.93 13.15 26.39
N VAL A 111 19.40 13.65 25.25
CA VAL A 111 18.56 14.45 24.33
C VAL A 111 17.38 13.63 23.85
N LYS A 112 17.60 12.37 23.43
CA LYS A 112 16.53 11.48 23.00
C LYS A 112 15.48 11.27 24.09
N ASP A 113 15.89 10.98 25.33
CA ASP A 113 14.97 10.79 26.46
C ASP A 113 14.13 12.05 26.77
N VAL A 114 14.71 13.23 26.58
CA VAL A 114 13.99 14.50 26.77
C VAL A 114 13.00 14.73 25.63
N LEU A 115 13.39 14.41 24.40
CA LEU A 115 12.48 14.49 23.26
C LEU A 115 11.32 13.50 23.38
N GLU A 116 11.56 12.28 23.87
CA GLU A 116 10.50 11.30 24.13
C GLU A 116 9.52 11.81 25.20
N ARG A 117 10.01 12.46 26.25
CA ARG A 117 9.14 13.12 27.25
C ARG A 117 8.38 14.31 26.67
N ALA A 118 9.03 15.12 25.82
CA ALA A 118 8.37 16.22 25.14
C ALA A 118 7.27 15.73 24.18
N TYR A 119 7.46 14.58 23.53
CA TYR A 119 6.42 13.92 22.74
C TYR A 119 5.19 13.59 23.58
N GLU A 120 5.37 13.02 24.78
CA GLU A 120 4.24 12.72 25.69
C GLU A 120 3.48 13.98 26.15
N ALA A 121 4.17 15.12 26.20
CA ALA A 121 3.57 16.41 26.54
C ALA A 121 2.78 17.03 25.37
N LEU A 122 2.84 16.46 24.15
CA LEU A 122 2.07 16.96 23.02
C LEU A 122 0.56 16.66 23.19
N PRO A 123 -0.31 17.59 22.75
CA PRO A 123 -1.75 17.33 22.62
C PRO A 123 -2.05 16.02 21.92
N THR A 124 -3.04 15.27 22.40
CA THR A 124 -3.42 13.95 21.88
C THR A 124 -3.68 13.97 20.36
N VAL A 125 -4.32 15.02 19.86
CA VAL A 125 -4.60 15.19 18.43
C VAL A 125 -3.31 15.17 17.60
N ILE A 126 -2.23 15.78 18.10
CA ILE A 126 -0.94 15.79 17.41
C ILE A 126 -0.30 14.40 17.45
N ARG A 127 -0.35 13.71 18.60
CA ARG A 127 0.21 12.34 18.74
C ARG A 127 -0.51 11.29 17.89
N LEU A 128 -1.79 11.50 17.55
CA LEU A 128 -2.52 10.60 16.66
C LEU A 128 -2.08 10.74 15.19
N VAL A 129 -1.70 11.95 14.78
CA VAL A 129 -1.34 12.26 13.39
C VAL A 129 0.17 12.14 13.16
N LEU A 130 0.97 12.39 14.20
CA LEU A 130 2.41 12.34 14.19
C LEU A 130 2.92 11.21 15.08
N PRO A 131 3.28 10.05 14.51
CA PRO A 131 3.91 8.96 15.26
C PRO A 131 5.20 9.40 15.95
N ARG A 132 5.54 8.74 17.05
CA ARG A 132 6.71 9.06 17.87
C ARG A 132 8.01 9.08 17.07
N GLU A 133 8.22 8.06 16.25
CA GLU A 133 9.42 7.89 15.42
C GLU A 133 9.56 9.07 14.47
N ARG A 134 8.45 9.47 13.83
CA ARG A 134 8.43 10.58 12.89
C ARG A 134 8.66 11.92 13.56
N TYR A 135 8.12 12.12 14.77
CA TYR A 135 8.41 13.31 15.57
C TYR A 135 9.91 13.43 15.84
N LEU A 136 10.56 12.34 16.28
CA LEU A 136 12.00 12.34 16.58
C LEU A 136 12.81 12.67 15.33
N GLU A 137 12.49 12.07 14.17
CA GLU A 137 13.13 12.38 12.90
C GLU A 137 13.03 13.86 12.53
N ILE A 138 11.83 14.45 12.59
CA ILE A 138 11.60 15.85 12.21
C ILE A 138 12.36 16.79 13.14
N VAL A 139 12.31 16.55 14.45
CA VAL A 139 12.99 17.39 15.44
C VAL A 139 14.50 17.26 15.32
N ILE A 140 15.04 16.07 15.04
CA ILE A 140 16.46 15.85 14.79
C ILE A 140 16.90 16.57 13.51
N GLN A 141 16.13 16.47 12.42
CA GLN A 141 16.43 17.19 11.17
C GLN A 141 16.40 18.71 11.35
N LYS A 142 15.50 19.23 12.20
CA LYS A 142 15.40 20.66 12.54
C LYS A 142 16.20 21.04 13.79
N LYS A 143 17.16 20.21 14.25
CA LYS A 143 17.93 20.43 15.50
C LYS A 143 18.69 21.76 15.49
N GLN A 144 19.33 22.14 14.38
CA GLN A 144 20.12 23.37 14.31
C GLN A 144 19.32 24.66 14.57
N PRO A 145 18.18 24.93 13.90
CA PRO A 145 17.37 26.10 14.21
C PRO A 145 16.76 26.05 15.62
N LEU A 146 16.48 24.86 16.16
CA LEU A 146 16.00 24.70 17.53
C LEU A 146 17.08 25.10 18.55
N LEU A 147 18.34 24.68 18.35
CA LEU A 147 19.46 25.05 19.21
C LEU A 147 19.70 26.57 19.22
N ALA A 148 19.67 27.22 18.05
CA ALA A 148 19.79 28.67 17.96
C ALA A 148 18.66 29.41 18.73
N LYS A 149 17.43 28.91 18.66
CA LYS A 149 16.29 29.45 19.43
C LYS A 149 16.46 29.22 20.93
N ILE A 150 16.98 28.07 21.35
CA ILE A 150 17.27 27.74 22.75
C ILE A 150 18.33 28.69 23.32
N GLU A 151 19.44 28.91 22.61
CA GLU A 151 20.50 29.84 23.02
C GLU A 151 19.97 31.27 23.14
N GLY A 152 19.22 31.75 22.15
CA GLY A 152 18.58 33.06 22.21
C GLY A 152 17.56 33.19 23.36
N ALA A 153 16.82 32.12 23.68
CA ALA A 153 15.88 32.12 24.80
C ALA A 153 16.58 32.12 26.16
N ARG A 154 17.74 31.44 26.28
CA ARG A 154 18.56 31.49 27.49
C ARG A 154 19.16 32.87 27.72
N ASN A 155 19.72 33.50 26.69
CA ASN A 155 20.27 34.85 26.78
C ASN A 155 19.19 35.84 27.24
N ARG A 156 17.97 35.78 26.66
CA ARG A 156 16.85 36.62 27.11
C ARG A 156 16.40 36.35 28.55
N ARG A 157 16.44 35.10 29.02
CA ARG A 157 16.14 34.78 30.43
C ARG A 157 17.21 35.33 31.36
N GLN A 158 18.47 35.25 30.95
CA GLN A 158 19.61 35.76 31.70
C GLN A 158 19.58 37.29 31.79
N GLU A 159 19.37 37.98 30.66
CA GLU A 159 19.17 39.43 30.61
C GLU A 159 17.98 39.89 31.48
N ARG A 160 16.86 39.14 31.48
CA ARG A 160 15.71 39.44 32.35
C ARG A 160 16.01 39.21 33.83
N ALA A 161 16.78 38.18 34.16
CA ALA A 161 17.19 37.91 35.53
C ALA A 161 18.15 39.00 36.04
N GLU A 162 19.08 39.44 35.21
CA GLU A 162 20.03 40.53 35.49
C GLU A 162 19.32 41.88 35.59
N ALA A 163 18.35 42.18 34.70
CA ALA A 163 17.54 43.40 34.77
C ALA A 163 16.57 43.42 35.96
N GLY A 164 16.09 42.25 36.41
CA GLY A 164 15.27 42.10 37.61
C GLY A 164 16.07 42.26 38.90
N ALA A 165 17.30 41.75 38.95
CA ALA A 165 18.23 41.94 40.06
C ALA A 165 18.65 43.42 40.20
N ALA A 166 19.02 44.07 39.08
CA ALA A 166 19.46 45.46 39.08
C ALA A 166 18.38 46.48 39.49
N ARG A 167 17.08 46.13 39.40
CA ARG A 167 15.97 46.96 39.90
C ARG A 167 15.72 46.76 41.39
N LYS A 168 15.98 45.56 41.92
CA LYS A 168 15.77 45.23 43.33
C LYS A 168 16.83 45.88 44.23
N ASP A 169 18.01 46.16 43.68
CA ASP A 169 19.12 46.85 44.36
C ASP A 169 18.98 48.39 44.35
N GLN A 170 18.01 48.95 43.63
CA GLN A 170 17.75 50.41 43.56
C GLN A 170 16.58 50.87 44.46
N ASP A 171 15.84 49.94 45.04
CA ASP A 171 14.63 50.19 45.86
C ASP A 171 14.81 49.74 47.33
N GLY A 172 16.05 49.46 47.77
CA GLY A 172 16.43 49.14 49.15
C GLY A 172 17.36 50.18 49.74
#